data_AF-A0AAV1YX72-F1
#
_entry.id   AF-A0AAV1YX72-F1
#
_cell.length_a   1.000
_cell.length_b   1.000
_cell.length_c   1.000
_cell.angle_alpha   90.00
_cell.angle_beta   90.00
_cell.angle_gamma   90.00
#
_symmetry.space_group_name_H-M   'P 1'
#
loop_
_entity.id
_entity.type
_entity.pdbx_description
1 polymer ?
#
loop_
_entity_poly.entity_id
_entity_poly.type
_entity_poly.pdbx_seq_one_letter_code
_entity_poly.pdbx_strand_id
1 'polypeptide(L)'
;MMFFSVLAFCLLMVGLRGDSTTEPDTSNNFNELSVDDFIATEQAENNTRFVCGKYNPCHWQLYSEARKFEMGYSSVCDCPNNTVCRYYRDNISIRAFEFRCIEVNLTSTEPETSSATEMASSSAH
;
A
#
# COMPACT_ATOMS: atom_id res chain seq x y z
N MET A 1 -42.78 -30.17 -10.45
CA MET A 1 -43.45 -28.95 -9.94
C MET A 1 -43.32 -28.91 -8.42
N MET A 2 -42.25 -28.33 -7.85
CA MET A 2 -42.19 -27.92 -6.43
C MET A 2 -41.04 -26.89 -6.27
N PHE A 3 -41.30 -25.60 -6.49
CA PHE A 3 -40.33 -24.51 -6.26
C PHE A 3 -41.06 -23.26 -5.76
N PHE A 4 -41.64 -23.28 -4.56
CA PHE A 4 -42.17 -22.08 -3.92
C PHE A 4 -42.19 -22.24 -2.40
N SER A 5 -41.05 -22.12 -1.71
CA SER A 5 -41.08 -21.90 -0.24
C SER A 5 -39.73 -21.49 0.36
N VAL A 6 -39.06 -20.45 -0.15
CA VAL A 6 -37.86 -19.89 0.54
C VAL A 6 -37.85 -18.34 0.54
N LEU A 7 -38.99 -17.69 0.32
CA LEU A 7 -39.09 -16.22 0.24
C LEU A 7 -39.70 -15.57 1.50
N ALA A 8 -39.64 -16.24 2.65
CA ALA A 8 -40.36 -15.80 3.86
C ALA A 8 -39.47 -15.56 5.10
N PHE A 9 -38.16 -15.31 4.96
CA PHE A 9 -37.27 -15.12 6.13
C PHE A 9 -36.35 -13.89 6.10
N CYS A 10 -36.47 -12.96 5.15
CA CYS A 10 -35.63 -11.75 5.13
C CYS A 10 -36.27 -10.49 5.74
N LEU A 11 -37.48 -10.55 6.33
CA LEU A 11 -38.21 -9.37 6.80
C LEU A 11 -38.12 -9.07 8.31
N LEU A 12 -37.20 -9.68 9.06
CA LEU A 12 -37.17 -9.59 10.53
C LEU A 12 -35.87 -9.06 11.16
N MET A 13 -35.13 -8.18 10.47
CA MET A 13 -33.97 -7.48 11.06
C MET A 13 -33.99 -5.97 10.81
N VAL A 14 -35.17 -5.33 10.87
CA VAL A 14 -35.28 -3.88 11.06
C VAL A 14 -35.75 -3.65 12.50
N GLY A 15 -34.80 -3.58 13.42
CA GLY A 15 -35.09 -3.43 14.84
C GLY A 15 -33.93 -2.78 15.59
N LEU A 16 -34.23 -1.58 16.11
CA LEU A 16 -33.57 -0.89 17.22
C LEU A 16 -32.42 0.07 16.87
N ARG A 17 -32.87 1.27 16.47
CA ARG A 17 -32.46 2.57 17.02
C ARG A 17 -31.90 2.45 18.45
N GLY A 18 -30.66 2.89 18.63
CA GLY A 18 -30.10 3.33 19.90
C GLY A 18 -29.45 4.68 19.68
N ASP A 19 -30.25 5.74 19.85
CA ASP A 19 -29.79 7.12 19.93
C ASP A 19 -29.26 7.33 21.35
N SER A 20 -27.96 7.55 21.50
CA SER A 20 -27.36 8.06 22.74
C SER A 20 -26.31 9.07 22.36
N THR A 21 -26.81 10.24 21.98
CA THR A 21 -26.08 11.50 21.93
C THR A 21 -25.59 11.84 23.34
N THR A 22 -24.31 11.58 23.59
CA THR A 22 -23.58 12.18 24.72
C THR A 22 -22.57 13.12 24.10
N GLU A 23 -22.95 14.40 24.01
CA GLU A 23 -22.04 15.50 23.67
C GLU A 23 -21.02 15.64 24.80
N PRO A 24 -19.70 15.50 24.55
CA PRO A 24 -18.71 15.94 25.52
C PRO A 24 -18.59 17.46 25.43
N ASP A 25 -18.95 18.14 26.53
CA ASP A 25 -18.64 19.55 26.79
C ASP A 25 -17.13 19.79 26.66
N THR A 26 -16.70 20.07 25.43
CA THR A 26 -15.33 20.49 25.14
C THR A 26 -15.26 21.97 25.45
N SER A 27 -14.97 22.23 26.73
CA SER A 27 -14.56 23.54 27.22
C SER A 27 -13.29 23.93 26.47
N ASN A 28 -13.46 24.77 25.46
CA ASN A 28 -12.40 25.33 24.63
C ASN A 28 -11.51 26.24 25.49
N ASN A 29 -10.56 25.66 26.21
CA ASN A 29 -9.43 26.38 26.77
C ASN A 29 -8.40 26.56 25.66
N PHE A 30 -8.65 27.54 24.78
CA PHE A 30 -7.65 28.02 23.82
C PHE A 30 -6.55 28.73 24.62
N ASN A 31 -5.63 27.95 25.17
CA ASN A 31 -4.29 28.46 25.40
C ASN A 31 -3.74 28.81 24.01
N GLU A 32 -3.45 30.10 23.86
CA GLU A 32 -2.79 30.76 22.75
C GLU A 32 -1.41 30.10 22.51
N LEU A 33 -1.43 28.97 21.79
CA LEU A 33 -0.25 28.23 21.40
C LEU A 33 0.34 28.95 20.18
N SER A 34 1.43 29.69 20.41
CA SER A 34 2.18 30.42 19.39
C SER A 34 2.59 29.48 18.25
N VAL A 35 2.25 29.88 17.02
CA VAL A 35 2.41 29.12 15.77
C VAL A 35 3.89 28.98 15.35
N ASP A 36 4.82 29.64 16.05
CA ASP A 36 6.22 29.72 15.67
C ASP A 36 7.14 28.64 16.29
N ASP A 37 6.61 27.74 17.13
CA ASP A 37 7.41 26.64 17.75
C ASP A 37 7.08 25.24 17.20
N PHE A 38 6.23 25.16 16.17
CA PHE A 38 5.86 23.87 15.54
C PHE A 38 6.70 23.54 14.29
N ILE A 39 7.86 24.17 14.13
CA ILE A 39 8.80 23.89 13.02
C ILE A 39 10.21 23.63 13.56
N ALA A 40 10.36 22.67 14.48
CA ALA A 40 11.71 22.16 14.84
C ALA A 40 11.74 20.79 15.55
N THR A 41 10.65 20.02 15.59
CA THR A 41 10.65 18.74 16.36
C THR A 41 10.12 17.55 15.56
N GLU A 42 10.52 17.42 14.30
CA GLU A 42 10.14 16.27 13.46
C GLU A 42 11.33 15.52 12.86
N GLN A 43 12.51 15.46 13.49
CA GLN A 43 13.61 14.61 12.96
C GLN A 43 14.42 13.86 14.01
N ALA A 44 13.73 13.36 15.03
CA ALA A 44 14.18 12.18 15.76
C ALA A 44 13.03 11.17 15.85
N GLU A 45 12.36 10.90 14.71
CA GLU A 45 11.56 9.68 14.61
C GLU A 45 12.51 8.51 14.88
N ASN A 46 12.31 7.89 16.04
CA ASN A 46 12.94 6.66 16.43
C ASN A 46 12.71 5.65 15.29
N ASN A 47 13.74 5.47 14.46
CA ASN A 47 13.71 4.78 13.17
C ASN A 47 13.63 3.25 13.39
N THR A 48 12.73 2.80 14.27
CA THR A 48 12.31 1.41 14.37
C THR A 48 11.38 1.15 13.20
N ARG A 49 11.93 1.12 11.99
CA ARG A 49 11.18 0.69 10.81
C ARG A 49 10.64 -0.70 11.09
N PHE A 50 9.31 -0.80 11.05
CA PHE A 50 8.63 -2.06 11.29
C PHE A 50 9.11 -3.08 10.25
N VAL A 51 9.43 -4.30 10.64
CA VAL A 51 9.82 -5.35 9.69
C VAL A 51 8.55 -5.95 9.08
N CYS A 52 8.49 -6.05 7.75
CA CYS A 52 7.33 -6.63 7.09
C CYS A 52 7.15 -8.09 7.50
N GLY A 53 5.94 -8.45 7.94
CA GLY A 53 5.57 -9.85 8.13
C GLY A 53 5.53 -10.60 6.79
N LYS A 54 5.66 -11.94 6.83
CA LYS A 54 5.70 -12.82 5.63
C LYS A 54 4.55 -12.59 4.64
N TYR A 55 3.38 -12.19 5.12
CA TYR A 55 2.18 -11.98 4.33
C TYR A 55 1.82 -10.50 4.13
N ASN A 56 2.58 -9.58 4.74
CA ASN A 56 2.35 -8.16 4.61
C ASN A 56 3.06 -7.64 3.35
N PRO A 57 2.36 -6.88 2.50
CA PRO A 57 2.98 -6.22 1.36
C PRO A 57 3.97 -5.15 1.86
N CYS A 58 5.13 -5.09 1.23
CA CYS A 58 6.12 -4.05 1.52
C CYS A 58 5.78 -2.74 0.79
N HIS A 59 5.21 -2.82 -0.42
CA HIS A 59 4.88 -1.65 -1.20
C HIS A 59 3.60 -1.87 -2.03
N TRP A 60 2.90 -0.77 -2.29
CA TRP A 60 1.74 -0.72 -3.17
C TRP A 60 1.93 0.37 -4.20
N GLN A 61 1.65 0.03 -5.46
CA GLN A 61 1.68 0.99 -6.55
C GLN A 61 0.32 0.99 -7.25
N LEU A 62 -0.41 2.10 -7.14
CA LEU A 62 -1.70 2.24 -7.80
C LEU A 62 -1.52 2.62 -9.27
N TYR A 63 -2.40 2.10 -10.11
CA TYR A 63 -2.45 2.41 -11.53
C TYR A 63 -3.86 2.81 -11.97
N SER A 64 -3.92 3.68 -12.97
CA SER A 64 -5.18 4.13 -13.58
C SER A 64 -5.77 3.12 -14.55
N GLU A 65 -6.95 3.39 -15.11
CA GLU A 65 -7.61 2.52 -16.11
C GLU A 65 -6.73 2.19 -17.33
N ALA A 66 -5.77 3.04 -17.66
CA ALA A 66 -4.81 2.82 -18.75
C ALA A 66 -3.53 2.10 -18.29
N ARG A 67 -3.49 1.54 -17.07
CA ARG A 67 -2.28 1.03 -16.39
C ARG A 67 -1.13 2.02 -16.35
N LYS A 68 -1.45 3.32 -16.42
CA LYS A 68 -0.48 4.39 -16.21
C LYS A 68 -0.30 4.56 -14.71
N PHE A 69 0.94 4.59 -14.26
CA PHE A 69 1.27 4.77 -12.84
C PHE A 69 0.78 6.15 -12.38
N GLU A 70 0.00 6.17 -11.31
CA GLU A 70 -0.50 7.44 -10.76
C GLU A 70 0.24 7.79 -9.49
N MET A 71 0.31 6.86 -8.53
CA MET A 71 0.87 7.12 -7.20
C MET A 71 1.48 5.84 -6.62
N GLY A 72 2.68 5.99 -6.04
CA GLY A 72 3.31 4.96 -5.22
C GLY A 72 3.15 5.33 -3.74
N TYR A 73 2.75 4.36 -2.92
CA TYR A 73 2.72 4.55 -1.47
C TYR A 73 4.02 4.04 -0.88
N SER A 74 4.83 4.94 -0.31
CA SER A 74 6.11 4.62 0.34
C SER A 74 5.96 3.47 1.34
N SER A 75 6.99 2.62 1.40
CA SER A 75 7.00 1.37 2.17
C SER A 75 6.57 1.59 3.63
N VAL A 76 5.58 0.83 4.10
CA VAL A 76 5.12 0.89 5.50
C VAL A 76 6.08 0.13 6.43
N CYS A 77 6.93 -0.72 5.87
CA CYS A 77 7.84 -1.59 6.60
C CYS A 77 9.11 -1.90 5.78
N ASP A 78 10.19 -2.29 6.44
CA ASP A 78 11.40 -2.79 5.77
C ASP A 78 11.35 -4.31 5.62
N CYS A 79 11.88 -4.81 4.52
CA CYS A 79 12.00 -6.24 4.30
C CYS A 79 13.06 -6.86 5.23
N PRO A 80 12.83 -8.06 5.80
CA PRO A 80 13.81 -8.74 6.65
C PRO A 80 15.09 -9.09 5.88
N ASN A 81 16.16 -9.38 6.62
CA ASN A 81 17.47 -9.72 6.05
C ASN A 81 17.38 -10.76 4.93
N ASN A 82 18.18 -10.57 3.87
CA ASN A 82 18.23 -11.43 2.68
C ASN A 82 16.94 -11.47 1.86
N THR A 83 16.01 -10.53 2.08
CA THR A 83 14.83 -10.38 1.24
C THR A 83 14.80 -9.01 0.57
N VAL A 84 14.16 -8.93 -0.60
CA VAL A 84 13.98 -7.68 -1.35
C VAL A 84 12.51 -7.46 -1.66
N CYS A 85 12.07 -6.21 -1.59
CA CYS A 85 10.72 -5.83 -1.98
C CYS A 85 10.61 -5.89 -3.51
N ARG A 86 9.91 -6.88 -4.04
CA ARG A 86 9.68 -7.03 -5.49
C ARG A 86 8.22 -7.23 -5.80
N TYR A 87 7.89 -6.96 -7.06
CA TYR A 87 6.58 -7.21 -7.62
C TYR A 87 6.18 -8.66 -7.38
N TYR A 88 5.01 -8.84 -6.76
CA TYR A 88 4.45 -10.14 -6.46
C TYR A 88 3.29 -10.46 -7.42
N ARG A 89 2.29 -9.58 -7.49
CA ARG A 89 1.12 -9.75 -8.36
C ARG A 89 0.39 -8.45 -8.63
N ASP A 90 -0.48 -8.50 -9.64
CA ASP A 90 -1.47 -7.46 -9.94
C ASP A 90 -2.78 -7.76 -9.21
N ASN A 91 -3.26 -6.81 -8.41
CA ASN A 91 -4.55 -6.87 -7.75
C ASN A 91 -5.56 -5.97 -8.49
N ILE A 92 -6.23 -6.57 -9.48
CA ILE A 92 -7.17 -5.89 -10.38
C ILE A 92 -8.35 -5.27 -9.62
N SER A 93 -8.81 -5.91 -8.54
CA SER A 93 -9.96 -5.44 -7.75
C SER A 93 -9.73 -4.06 -7.13
N ILE A 94 -8.47 -3.70 -6.87
CA ILE A 94 -8.07 -2.41 -6.30
C ILE A 94 -7.17 -1.60 -7.23
N ARG A 95 -6.99 -2.04 -8.49
CA ARG A 95 -6.13 -1.41 -9.50
C ARG A 95 -4.72 -1.10 -8.98
N ALA A 96 -4.10 -2.09 -8.34
CA ALA A 96 -2.81 -1.92 -7.68
C ALA A 96 -1.85 -3.06 -7.99
N PHE A 97 -0.57 -2.73 -8.16
CA PHE A 97 0.51 -3.70 -8.09
C PHE A 97 0.92 -3.90 -6.64
N GLU A 98 0.92 -5.17 -6.22
CA GLU A 98 1.31 -5.61 -4.89
C GLU A 98 2.77 -6.04 -4.90
N PHE A 99 3.58 -5.46 -4.01
CA PHE A 99 4.99 -5.84 -3.83
C PHE A 99 5.17 -6.53 -2.48
N ARG A 100 5.96 -7.59 -2.46
CA ARG A 100 6.26 -8.39 -1.26
C ARG A 100 7.76 -8.60 -1.11
N CYS A 101 8.18 -8.87 0.13
CA CYS A 101 9.53 -9.30 0.42
C CYS A 101 9.71 -10.74 -0.08
N ILE A 102 10.65 -10.92 -1.01
CA ILE A 102 11.04 -12.23 -1.52
C ILE A 102 12.48 -12.54 -1.13
N GLU A 103 12.78 -13.78 -0.80
CA GLU A 103 14.14 -14.23 -0.50
C GLU A 103 15.03 -14.08 -1.73
N VAL A 104 16.15 -13.36 -1.57
CA VAL A 104 17.21 -13.32 -2.57
C VAL A 104 18.04 -14.57 -2.37
N ASN A 105 17.78 -15.58 -3.18
CA ASN A 105 18.74 -16.66 -3.34
C ASN A 105 19.99 -16.05 -3.98
N LEU A 106 21.02 -15.77 -3.18
CA LEU A 106 22.30 -15.21 -3.61
C LEU A 106 23.07 -16.13 -4.58
N THR A 107 22.47 -17.23 -5.03
CA THR A 107 23.05 -18.22 -5.93
C THR A 107 22.97 -17.85 -7.42
N SER A 108 22.35 -16.73 -7.80
CA SER A 108 22.34 -16.24 -9.20
C SER A 108 22.95 -14.85 -9.32
N THR A 109 24.25 -14.73 -9.08
CA THR A 109 25.04 -13.60 -9.60
C THR A 109 25.59 -14.02 -10.96
N GLU A 110 24.77 -13.94 -12.00
CA GLU A 110 25.31 -13.66 -13.34
C GLU A 110 24.77 -12.28 -13.72
N PRO A 111 25.61 -11.24 -13.71
CA PRO A 111 25.20 -9.94 -14.22
C PRO A 111 24.95 -10.10 -15.71
N GLU A 112 23.70 -9.95 -16.15
CA GLU A 112 23.38 -9.68 -17.54
C GLU A 112 24.03 -8.34 -17.90
N THR A 113 25.28 -8.48 -18.34
CA THR A 113 26.06 -7.45 -19.00
C THR A 113 25.31 -7.17 -20.29
N SER A 114 24.43 -6.17 -20.23
CA SER A 114 23.81 -5.55 -21.38
C SER A 114 24.90 -4.80 -22.16
N SER A 115 25.75 -5.55 -22.87
CA SER A 115 26.71 -5.00 -23.80
C SER A 115 26.01 -4.73 -25.12
N ALA A 116 25.62 -3.48 -25.27
CA ALA A 116 25.61 -2.68 -26.50
C ALA A 116 25.38 -3.44 -27.81
N THR A 117 24.16 -3.31 -28.34
CA THR A 117 23.89 -3.43 -29.78
C THR A 117 24.70 -2.36 -30.53
N GLU A 118 25.82 -2.76 -31.13
CA GLU A 118 26.49 -1.98 -32.17
C GLU A 118 25.53 -1.80 -33.35
N MET A 119 24.96 -0.60 -33.50
CA MET A 119 24.38 -0.17 -34.77
C MET A 119 25.53 0.18 -35.73
N ALA A 120 25.92 -0.79 -36.56
CA ALA A 120 26.77 -0.52 -37.70
C ALA A 120 26.00 0.37 -38.69
N SER A 121 26.44 1.63 -38.75
CA SER A 121 25.95 2.66 -39.67
C SER A 121 26.44 2.40 -41.09
N SER A 122 25.50 2.52 -42.03
CA SER A 122 25.67 2.43 -43.48
C SER A 122 26.51 3.61 -44.02
N SER A 123 27.45 3.33 -44.94
CA SER A 123 27.99 4.36 -45.83
C SER A 123 28.62 3.74 -47.11
N ALA A 124 28.08 4.16 -48.26
CA ALA A 124 28.65 4.15 -49.63
C ALA A 124 29.05 2.78 -50.23
N HIS A 125 28.60 2.38 -51.42
CA HIS A 125 28.68 3.10 -52.70
C HIS A 125 27.71 2.55 -53.75
#